data_AF-A0AA40ZYN4-F1
#
_entry.id   AF-A0AA40ZYN4-F1
#
_cell.length_a   1.000
_cell.length_b   1.000
_cell.length_c   1.000
_cell.angle_alpha   90.00
_cell.angle_beta   90.00
_cell.angle_gamma   90.00
#
_symmetry.space_group_name_H-M   'P 1'
#
loop_
_entity.id
_entity.type
_entity.pdbx_description
1 polymer ?
#
loop_
_entity_poly.entity_id
_entity_poly.type
_entity_poly.pdbx_seq_one_letter_code
_entity_poly.pdbx_strand_id
1 'polypeptide(L)'
;MLETMKRLDAHANALLLTGASDIDLLGGMFDVMPDFKALLDAGYGGEIDKNAGRFPGLHRYAVMLSNVAEGIAEGSIRVPR
;
A
#
# COMPACT_ATOMS: atom_id res chain seq x y z
N MET A 1 -0.04 15.56 -3.84
CA MET A 1 -0.92 14.57 -3.18
C MET A 1 -1.74 13.78 -4.18
N LEU A 2 -2.68 14.39 -4.92
CA LEU A 2 -3.45 13.67 -5.94
C LEU A 2 -2.57 12.99 -7.00
N GLU A 3 -1.55 13.68 -7.52
CA GLU A 3 -0.62 13.11 -8.50
C GLU A 3 0.21 11.96 -7.89
N THR A 4 0.62 12.07 -6.64
CA THR A 4 1.30 10.99 -5.90
C THR A 4 0.42 9.75 -5.80
N MET A 5 -0.86 9.92 -5.42
CA MET A 5 -1.83 8.83 -5.34
C MET A 5 -2.03 8.15 -6.69
N LYS A 6 -2.18 8.92 -7.78
CA LYS A 6 -2.29 8.37 -9.15
C LYS A 6 -1.06 7.56 -9.56
N ARG A 7 0.14 8.05 -9.28
CA ARG A 7 1.39 7.33 -9.64
C ARG A 7 1.51 6.02 -8.87
N LEU A 8 1.27 6.05 -7.56
CA LEU A 8 1.32 4.84 -6.73
C LEU A 8 0.25 3.83 -7.15
N ASP A 9 -0.97 4.30 -7.45
CA ASP A 9 -2.04 3.45 -7.94
C ASP A 9 -1.70 2.80 -9.29
N ALA A 10 -1.17 3.58 -10.24
CA ALA A 10 -0.75 3.05 -11.53
C ALA A 10 0.36 2.00 -11.40
N HIS A 11 1.34 2.23 -10.52
CA HIS A 11 2.42 1.28 -10.26
C HIS A 11 1.91 -0.02 -9.62
N ALA A 12 1.06 0.10 -8.59
CA ALA A 12 0.43 -1.05 -7.94
C ALA A 12 -0.45 -1.85 -8.93
N ASN A 13 -1.24 -1.16 -9.75
CA ASN A 13 -2.09 -1.79 -10.77
C ASN A 13 -1.26 -2.52 -11.84
N ALA A 14 -0.13 -1.95 -12.28
CA ALA A 14 0.74 -2.62 -13.24
C ALA A 14 1.25 -3.97 -12.69
N LEU A 15 1.62 -4.03 -11.40
CA LEU A 15 2.02 -5.28 -10.74
C LEU A 15 0.83 -6.26 -10.64
N LEU A 16 -0.32 -5.80 -10.16
CA LEU A 16 -1.52 -6.63 -9.99
C LEU A 16 -2.02 -7.22 -11.31
N LEU A 17 -1.93 -6.46 -12.41
CA LEU A 17 -2.31 -6.95 -13.75
C LEU A 17 -1.42 -8.10 -14.26
N THR A 18 -0.20 -8.23 -13.73
CA THR A 18 0.67 -9.38 -14.03
C THR A 18 0.40 -10.60 -13.14
N GLY A 19 -0.60 -10.53 -12.27
CA GLY A 19 -0.93 -11.60 -11.31
C GLY A 19 0.00 -11.62 -10.10
N ALA A 20 0.62 -10.49 -9.75
CA ALA A 20 1.47 -10.35 -8.57
C ALA A 20 0.76 -10.82 -7.30
N SER A 21 1.44 -11.66 -6.51
CA SER A 21 1.01 -11.99 -5.15
C SER A 21 1.16 -10.78 -4.22
N ASP A 22 0.64 -10.86 -2.99
CA ASP A 22 0.83 -9.79 -2.00
C ASP A 22 2.31 -9.56 -1.66
N ILE A 23 3.16 -10.60 -1.75
CA ILE A 23 4.63 -10.47 -1.56
C ILE A 23 5.29 -9.79 -2.76
N ASP A 24 4.87 -10.12 -3.98
CA ASP A 24 5.36 -9.45 -5.19
C ASP A 24 4.95 -7.98 -5.20
N LEU A 25 3.73 -7.67 -4.75
CA LEU A 25 3.25 -6.31 -4.59
C LEU A 25 4.07 -5.55 -3.54
N LEU A 26 4.36 -6.17 -2.39
CA LEU A 26 5.20 -5.57 -1.35
C LEU A 26 6.60 -5.24 -1.88
N GLY A 27 7.24 -6.19 -2.56
CA GLY A 27 8.57 -6.01 -3.15
C GLY A 27 8.58 -4.99 -4.29
N GLY A 28 7.61 -5.06 -5.20
CA GLY A 28 7.51 -4.18 -6.36
C GLY A 28 7.16 -2.72 -6.01
N MET A 29 6.58 -2.49 -4.83
CA MET A 29 6.29 -1.16 -4.32
C MET A 29 7.42 -0.58 -3.44
N PHE A 30 8.51 -1.30 -3.23
CA PHE A 30 9.57 -0.90 -2.29
C PHE A 30 10.20 0.45 -2.63
N ASP A 31 10.51 0.69 -3.91
CA ASP A 31 11.12 1.95 -4.37
C ASP A 31 10.22 3.17 -4.16
N VAL A 32 8.89 2.97 -4.17
CA VAL A 32 7.88 4.04 -4.01
C VAL A 32 7.29 4.11 -2.60
N MET A 33 7.78 3.28 -1.68
CA MET A 33 7.36 3.27 -0.28
C MET A 33 7.59 4.61 0.45
N PRO A 34 8.67 5.38 0.18
CA PRO A 34 8.82 6.72 0.77
C PRO A 34 7.69 7.69 0.39
N ASP A 35 7.24 7.68 -0.86
CA ASP A 35 6.11 8.49 -1.32
C ASP A 35 4.80 8.07 -0.63
N PHE A 36 4.59 6.75 -0.48
CA PHE A 36 3.43 6.22 0.23
C PHE A 36 3.43 6.64 1.70
N LYS A 37 4.59 6.53 2.38
CA LYS A 37 4.75 7.01 3.76
C LYS A 37 4.47 8.50 3.88
N ALA A 38 4.94 9.33 2.94
CA ALA A 38 4.68 10.76 2.94
C ALA A 38 3.18 11.09 2.80
N LEU A 39 2.40 10.27 2.06
CA LEU A 39 0.94 10.40 2.04
C LEU A 39 0.32 10.15 3.43
N LEU A 40 0.75 9.09 4.11
CA LEU A 40 0.24 8.74 5.43
C LEU A 40 0.61 9.78 6.49
N ASP A 41 1.87 10.22 6.51
CA ASP A 41 2.37 11.25 7.43
C ASP A 41 1.64 12.60 7.22
N ALA A 42 1.19 12.87 6.00
CA ALA A 42 0.37 14.05 5.67
C ALA A 42 -1.14 13.88 5.95
N GLY A 43 -1.56 12.75 6.54
CA GLY A 43 -2.95 12.49 6.92
C GLY A 43 -3.86 12.00 5.79
N TYR A 44 -3.32 11.61 4.63
CA TYR A 44 -4.11 11.16 3.49
C TYR A 44 -4.56 9.69 3.58
N GLY A 45 -4.28 8.98 4.67
CA GLY A 45 -4.72 7.59 4.86
C GLY A 45 -6.23 7.41 4.68
N GLY A 46 -7.04 8.29 5.30
CA GLY A 46 -8.49 8.25 5.13
C GLY A 46 -8.96 8.62 3.73
N GLU A 47 -8.20 9.41 2.98
CA GLU A 47 -8.51 9.73 1.58
C GLU A 47 -8.23 8.56 0.64
N ILE A 48 -7.24 7.72 0.95
CA ILE A 48 -7.00 6.47 0.20
C ILE A 48 -8.21 5.54 0.32
N ASP A 49 -8.75 5.37 1.53
CA ASP A 49 -9.93 4.54 1.81
C ASP A 49 -11.19 5.08 1.13
N LYS A 50 -11.52 6.37 1.33
CA LYS A 50 -12.68 7.01 0.70
C LYS A 50 -12.66 6.96 -0.82
N ASN A 51 -11.46 6.91 -1.42
CA ASN A 51 -11.27 6.86 -2.86
C ASN A 51 -10.87 5.47 -3.36
N ALA A 52 -11.18 4.39 -2.62
CA ALA A 52 -10.83 3.01 -2.99
C ALA A 52 -11.29 2.63 -4.40
N GLY A 53 -12.47 3.09 -4.84
CA GLY A 53 -12.97 2.85 -6.20
C GLY A 53 -12.20 3.63 -7.29
N ARG A 54 -11.58 4.75 -6.93
CA ARG A 54 -10.79 5.59 -7.84
C ARG A 54 -9.32 5.17 -7.92
N PHE A 55 -8.79 4.61 -6.83
CA PHE A 55 -7.41 4.16 -6.72
C PHE A 55 -7.35 2.72 -6.19
N PRO A 56 -7.85 1.73 -6.96
CA PRO A 56 -8.00 0.35 -6.48
C PRO A 56 -6.66 -0.33 -6.18
N GLY A 57 -5.60 -0.04 -6.93
CA GLY A 57 -4.27 -0.62 -6.73
C GLY A 57 -3.60 -0.04 -5.49
N LEU A 58 -3.67 1.28 -5.32
CA LEU A 58 -3.18 1.96 -4.12
C LEU A 58 -3.93 1.49 -2.86
N HIS A 59 -5.25 1.36 -2.95
CA HIS A 59 -6.05 0.84 -1.86
C HIS A 59 -5.68 -0.60 -1.51
N ARG A 60 -5.51 -1.49 -2.51
CA ARG A 60 -5.06 -2.87 -2.29
C ARG A 60 -3.71 -2.92 -1.58
N TYR A 61 -2.77 -2.08 -2.00
CA TYR A 61 -1.46 -1.96 -1.35
C TYR A 61 -1.58 -1.49 0.11
N ALA A 62 -2.41 -0.49 0.38
CA ALA A 62 -2.66 0.01 1.73
C ALA A 62 -3.28 -1.07 2.64
N VAL A 63 -4.29 -1.80 2.16
CA VAL A 63 -4.91 -2.91 2.90
C VAL A 63 -3.90 -4.01 3.21
N MET A 64 -3.07 -4.39 2.23
CA MET A 64 -2.03 -5.40 2.44
C MET A 64 -1.06 -5.00 3.56
N LEU A 65 -0.56 -3.76 3.55
CA LEU A 65 0.31 -3.26 4.61
C LEU A 65 -0.38 -3.16 5.98
N SER A 66 -1.66 -2.77 6.00
CA SER A 66 -2.47 -2.76 7.22
C SER A 66 -2.60 -4.15 7.83
N ASN A 67 -2.84 -5.19 7.02
CA ASN A 67 -2.91 -6.58 7.48
C ASN A 67 -1.57 -7.06 8.06
N VAL A 68 -0.45 -6.67 7.44
CA VAL A 68 0.89 -6.96 7.97
C VAL A 68 1.10 -6.27 9.33
N ALA A 69 0.73 -5.00 9.43
CA ALA A 69 0.84 -4.24 10.67
C ALA A 69 -0.04 -4.82 11.79
N GLU A 70 -1.27 -5.23 11.46
CA GLU A 70 -2.18 -5.93 12.37
C GLU A 70 -1.57 -7.24 12.85
N GLY A 71 -1.03 -8.05 11.93
CA GLY A 71 -0.37 -9.31 12.26
C GLY A 71 0.83 -9.14 13.22
N ILE A 72 1.58 -8.05 13.06
CA ILE A 72 2.65 -7.68 14.00
C ILE A 72 2.07 -7.27 15.35
N ALA A 73 1.02 -6.46 15.36
CA ALA A 73 0.40 -5.95 16.59
C ALA A 73 -0.27 -7.05 17.43
N GLU A 74 -0.93 -8.02 16.80
CA GLU A 74 -1.55 -9.17 17.48
C GLU A 74 -0.54 -10.26 17.86
N GLY A 75 0.68 -10.21 17.31
CA GLY A 75 1.75 -11.18 17.57
C GLY A 75 1.67 -12.46 16.71
N SER A 76 0.82 -12.51 15.69
CA SER A 76 0.78 -13.58 14.69
C SER A 76 2.02 -13.54 13.78
N ILE A 77 2.53 -12.34 13.50
CA ILE A 77 3.84 -12.10 12.88
C ILE A 77 4.83 -11.69 13.97
N ARG A 78 5.82 -12.56 14.24
CA ARG A 78 6.86 -12.27 15.24
C ARG A 78 7.94 -11.38 14.65
N VAL A 79 8.19 -10.24 15.31
CA VAL A 79 9.32 -9.37 14.99
C VAL A 79 10.59 -9.92 15.67
N PRO A 80 11.64 -10.27 14.90
CA PRO A 80 12.92 -10.67 15.47
C PRO A 80 13.53 -9.56 16.33
N ARG A 81 14.18 -9.94 17.44
CA ARG A 81 14.92 -9.04 18.32
C ARG A 81 16.41 -9.16 18.11
#